data_AF-A0A398B6L0-F1
#
_entry.id   AF-A0A398B6L0-F1
#
_cell.length_a   1.000
_cell.length_b   1.000
_cell.length_c   1.000
_cell.angle_alpha   90.00
_cell.angle_beta   90.00
_cell.angle_gamma   90.00
#
_symmetry.space_group_name_H-M   'P 1'
#
loop_
_entity.id
_entity.type
_entity.pdbx_description
1 polymer ?
#
loop_
_entity_poly.entity_id
_entity_poly.type
_entity_poly.pdbx_seq_one_letter_code
_entity_poly.pdbx_strand_id
1 'polypeptide(L)'
;MLKLSTSAEKLVYKRAVEWLIRSYNAIKLMDPESIYTFQNNTNFIQGFVYRSLKSSAKETLDLNYDWNGMGAHKYITPIALELYNNNKKTAYIREHVVCKNIYFKEIIEELKKDYPDGHIIGNILLRYYFTALITKEENRTLDEMGLRRVMCVNEEWDCENLFNRYEKAGVELVENPYYVLK
;
A
#
# COMPACT_ATOMS: atom_id res chain seq x y z
N MET A 1 -11.85 31.39 5.11
CA MET A 1 -10.70 30.49 4.84
C MET A 1 -10.89 29.22 5.65
N LEU A 2 -11.47 28.17 5.06
CA LEU A 2 -11.53 26.85 5.69
C LEU A 2 -10.12 26.26 5.60
N LYS A 3 -9.42 26.15 6.74
CA LYS A 3 -8.23 25.28 6.81
C LYS A 3 -8.71 23.87 6.48
N LEU A 4 -8.38 23.36 5.29
CA LEU A 4 -8.52 21.95 4.97
C LEU A 4 -7.71 21.18 6.03
N SER A 5 -8.37 20.61 7.02
CA SER A 5 -7.72 19.71 7.98
C SER A 5 -7.14 18.57 7.17
N THR A 6 -5.82 18.50 7.12
CA THR A 6 -5.12 17.40 6.45
C THR A 6 -5.40 16.13 7.25
N SER A 7 -5.94 15.08 6.62
CA SER A 7 -6.23 13.82 7.31
C SER A 7 -4.95 13.20 7.88
N ALA A 8 -5.10 12.35 8.92
CA ALA A 8 -4.00 11.60 9.48
C ALA A 8 -3.25 10.80 8.40
N GLU A 9 -3.98 10.17 7.47
CA GLU A 9 -3.41 9.51 6.29
C GLU A 9 -2.47 10.43 5.49
N LYS A 10 -2.94 11.62 5.10
CA LYS A 10 -2.14 12.55 4.29
C LYS A 10 -0.89 13.02 5.03
N LEU A 11 -0.99 13.27 6.33
CA LEU A 11 0.12 13.73 7.14
C LEU A 11 1.18 12.63 7.29
N VAL A 12 0.76 11.39 7.58
CA VAL A 12 1.64 10.22 7.69
C VAL A 12 2.31 9.90 6.36
N TYR A 13 1.56 9.91 5.25
CA TYR A 13 2.11 9.61 3.94
C TYR A 13 3.10 10.66 3.49
N LYS A 14 2.81 11.95 3.72
CA LYS A 14 3.77 13.03 3.44
C LYS A 14 5.07 12.82 4.19
N ARG A 15 5.00 12.52 5.50
CA ARG A 15 6.19 12.26 6.31
C ARG A 15 6.91 10.98 5.88
N ALA A 16 6.18 9.97 5.40
CA ALA A 16 6.76 8.72 4.92
C ALA A 16 7.58 8.91 3.64
N VAL A 17 7.19 9.85 2.77
CA VAL A 17 7.97 10.20 1.59
C VAL A 17 9.34 10.76 1.98
N GLU A 18 9.40 11.64 2.98
CA GLU A 18 10.67 12.20 3.46
C GLU A 18 11.60 11.09 3.98
N TRP A 19 11.03 10.14 4.73
CA TRP A 19 11.76 8.95 5.19
C TRP A 19 12.22 8.05 4.04
N LEU A 20 11.40 7.86 3.02
CA LEU A 20 11.73 7.03 1.87
C LEU A 20 12.88 7.64 1.05
N ILE A 21 12.82 8.95 0.75
CA ILE A 21 13.88 9.66 0.02
C ILE A 21 15.19 9.61 0.82
N ARG A 22 15.13 9.87 2.13
CA ARG A 22 16.30 9.78 3.00
C ARG A 22 16.89 8.37 3.01
N SER A 23 16.05 7.35 3.12
CA SER A 23 16.48 5.94 3.11
C SER A 23 17.11 5.55 1.78
N TYR A 24 16.54 5.99 0.66
CA TYR A 24 17.10 5.75 -0.65
C TYR A 24 18.47 6.43 -0.85
N ASN A 25 18.62 7.67 -0.39
CA ASN A 25 19.91 8.35 -0.41
C ASN A 25 20.97 7.62 0.43
N ALA A 26 20.58 6.99 1.55
CA ALA A 26 21.50 6.16 2.32
C ALA A 26 21.86 4.87 1.56
N ILE A 27 20.91 4.21 0.89
CA ILE A 27 21.16 3.02 0.06
C ILE A 27 22.14 3.31 -1.07
N LYS A 28 22.06 4.50 -1.69
CA LYS A 28 23.00 4.91 -2.74
C LYS A 28 24.47 4.95 -2.29
N LEU A 29 24.71 4.97 -0.97
CA LEU A 29 26.05 4.92 -0.38
C LEU A 29 26.48 3.50 0.01
N MET A 30 25.61 2.51 -0.16
CA MET A 30 25.90 1.10 0.08
C MET A 30 26.57 0.46 -1.16
N ASP A 31 26.84 -0.83 -1.06
CA ASP A 31 27.41 -1.60 -2.16
C ASP A 31 26.47 -1.65 -3.39
N PRO A 32 27.00 -1.88 -4.62
CA PRO A 32 26.20 -1.93 -5.83
C PRO A 32 25.08 -2.99 -5.83
N GLU A 33 25.24 -4.10 -5.12
CA GLU A 33 24.24 -5.17 -5.05
C GLU A 33 23.01 -4.72 -4.24
N SER A 34 23.22 -3.98 -3.14
CA SER A 34 22.16 -3.35 -2.37
C SER A 34 21.33 -2.36 -3.20
N ILE A 35 22.00 -1.52 -4.00
CA ILE A 35 21.33 -0.57 -4.91
C ILE A 35 20.54 -1.32 -5.99
N TYR A 36 21.16 -2.31 -6.63
CA TYR A 36 20.52 -3.14 -7.64
C TYR A 36 19.28 -3.84 -7.10
N THR A 37 19.38 -4.43 -5.91
CA THR A 37 18.25 -5.13 -5.26
C THR A 37 17.09 -4.18 -4.99
N PHE A 38 17.36 -2.97 -4.48
CA PHE A 38 16.31 -1.98 -4.25
C PHE A 38 15.60 -1.58 -5.55
N GLN A 39 16.36 -1.33 -6.61
CA GLN A 39 15.82 -0.83 -7.87
C GLN A 39 15.09 -1.90 -8.70
N ASN A 40 15.29 -3.19 -8.42
CA ASN A 40 14.75 -4.29 -9.23
C ASN A 40 13.81 -5.24 -8.48
N ASN A 41 13.63 -5.10 -7.17
CA ASN A 41 12.79 -5.98 -6.37
C ASN A 41 11.65 -5.23 -5.67
N THR A 42 10.40 -5.44 -6.14
CA THR A 42 9.22 -4.76 -5.57
C THR A 42 8.94 -5.14 -4.12
N ASN A 43 9.35 -6.33 -3.66
CA ASN A 43 9.25 -6.69 -2.24
C ASN A 43 10.21 -5.87 -1.38
N PHE A 44 11.39 -5.53 -1.93
CA PHE A 44 12.40 -4.79 -1.18
C PHE A 44 11.95 -3.34 -0.94
N ILE A 45 11.55 -2.62 -2.00
CA ILE A 45 10.99 -1.28 -1.85
C ILE A 45 9.71 -1.27 -0.99
N GLN A 46 8.83 -2.27 -1.11
CA GLN A 46 7.66 -2.40 -0.24
C GLN A 46 8.06 -2.40 1.24
N GLY A 47 9.13 -3.11 1.61
CA GLY A 47 9.66 -3.09 2.97
C GLY A 47 10.12 -1.70 3.42
N PHE A 48 10.71 -0.91 2.54
CA PHE A 48 11.12 0.47 2.85
C PHE A 48 9.93 1.42 3.00
N VAL A 49 8.94 1.33 2.11
CA VAL A 49 7.72 2.14 2.23
C VAL A 49 6.97 1.78 3.51
N TYR A 50 6.81 0.49 3.82
CA TYR A 50 6.19 0.03 5.06
C TYR A 50 6.92 0.57 6.31
N ARG A 51 8.25 0.48 6.36
CA ARG A 51 9.04 1.05 7.47
C ARG A 51 8.89 2.57 7.56
N SER A 52 8.87 3.26 6.43
CA SER A 52 8.71 4.72 6.36
C SER A 52 7.36 5.16 6.88
N LEU A 53 6.27 4.46 6.51
CA LEU A 53 4.93 4.70 7.04
C LEU A 53 4.85 4.45 8.54
N LYS A 54 5.43 3.34 9.01
CA LYS A 54 5.49 3.03 10.44
C LYS A 54 6.23 4.09 11.25
N SER A 55 7.42 4.50 10.82
CA SER A 55 8.16 5.59 11.46
C SER A 55 7.37 6.90 11.43
N SER A 56 6.72 7.18 10.31
CA SER A 56 5.95 8.42 10.13
C SER A 56 4.73 8.50 11.02
N ALA A 57 3.94 7.44 11.16
CA ALA A 57 2.80 7.46 12.07
C ALA A 57 3.22 7.58 13.53
N LYS A 58 4.33 6.95 13.92
CA LYS A 58 4.90 7.13 15.25
C LYS A 58 5.29 8.59 15.49
N GLU A 59 6.00 9.23 14.56
CA GLU A 59 6.45 10.61 14.72
C GLU A 59 5.30 11.62 14.66
N THR A 60 4.31 11.34 13.81
CA THR A 60 3.28 12.32 13.44
C THR A 60 2.08 12.25 14.38
N LEU A 61 1.70 11.05 14.81
CA LEU A 61 0.46 10.78 15.54
C LEU A 61 0.71 10.12 16.90
N ASP A 62 1.97 9.91 17.29
CA ASP A 62 2.38 9.07 18.43
C ASP A 62 1.74 7.67 18.40
N LEU A 63 1.46 7.18 17.19
CA LEU A 63 0.74 5.93 16.99
C LEU A 63 1.70 4.75 16.99
N ASN A 64 1.81 4.07 18.13
CA ASN A 64 2.54 2.80 18.25
C ASN A 64 1.60 1.60 17.99
N TYR A 65 1.17 1.45 16.74
CA TYR A 65 0.22 0.40 16.33
C TYR A 65 0.91 -0.87 15.85
N ASP A 66 0.24 -2.02 16.01
CA ASP A 66 0.66 -3.26 15.34
C ASP A 66 0.29 -3.17 13.86
N TRP A 67 1.26 -2.83 13.02
CA TRP A 67 1.12 -2.74 11.57
C TRP A 67 0.88 -4.08 10.86
N ASN A 68 0.91 -5.19 11.61
CA ASN A 68 0.41 -6.48 11.15
C ASN A 68 -1.07 -6.70 11.52
N GLY A 69 -1.63 -5.83 12.35
CA GLY A 69 -3.02 -5.84 12.75
C GLY A 69 -3.94 -5.31 11.64
N MET A 70 -5.23 -5.55 11.82
CA MET A 70 -6.22 -5.26 10.77
C MET A 70 -6.31 -3.78 10.40
N GLY A 71 -6.05 -2.89 11.34
CA GLY A 71 -6.20 -1.45 11.18
C GLY A 71 -5.14 -0.81 10.30
N ALA A 72 -4.13 -1.57 9.87
CA ALA A 72 -3.18 -1.14 8.84
C ALA A 72 -3.77 -1.23 7.42
N HIS A 73 -4.89 -1.94 7.25
CA HIS A 73 -5.53 -2.17 5.96
C HIS A 73 -6.73 -1.24 5.81
N LYS A 74 -6.76 -0.45 4.74
CA LYS A 74 -7.80 0.55 4.49
C LYS A 74 -9.13 -0.09 4.12
N TYR A 75 -9.06 -1.24 3.45
CA TYR A 75 -10.24 -1.96 2.98
C TYR A 75 -10.33 -3.37 3.57
N ILE A 76 -11.53 -3.92 3.57
CA ILE A 76 -11.83 -5.28 4.04
C ILE A 76 -13.05 -5.81 3.28
N THR A 77 -13.15 -7.11 3.06
CA THR A 77 -14.39 -7.70 2.52
C THR A 77 -15.42 -7.89 3.64
N PRO A 78 -16.73 -7.80 3.36
CA PRO A 78 -17.76 -8.08 4.36
C PRO A 78 -17.59 -9.43 5.04
N ILE A 79 -17.20 -10.47 4.29
CA ILE A 79 -16.93 -11.81 4.81
C ILE A 79 -15.73 -11.81 5.76
N ALA A 80 -14.62 -11.17 5.39
CA ALA A 80 -13.45 -11.07 6.26
C ALA A 80 -13.76 -10.28 7.55
N LEU A 81 -14.59 -9.24 7.45
CA LEU A 81 -15.04 -8.44 8.59
C LEU A 81 -15.93 -9.24 9.54
N GLU A 82 -16.89 -9.98 9.01
CA GLU A 82 -17.74 -10.88 9.80
C GLU A 82 -16.91 -11.94 10.52
N LEU A 83 -15.99 -12.60 9.81
CA LEU A 83 -15.08 -13.58 10.40
C LEU A 83 -14.21 -12.96 11.49
N TYR A 84 -13.76 -11.72 11.33
CA TYR A 84 -12.99 -11.02 12.36
C TYR A 84 -13.81 -10.75 13.62
N ASN A 85 -15.04 -10.27 13.44
CA ASN A 85 -15.94 -9.97 14.56
C ASN A 85 -16.35 -11.23 15.32
N ASN A 86 -16.52 -12.35 14.61
CA ASN A 86 -16.91 -13.63 15.20
C ASN A 86 -15.72 -14.40 15.80
N ASN A 87 -14.55 -14.38 15.16
CA ASN A 87 -13.36 -15.08 15.61
C ASN A 87 -12.06 -14.43 15.11
N LYS A 88 -11.40 -13.68 16.00
CA LYS A 88 -10.16 -12.93 15.72
C LYS A 88 -8.95 -13.76 15.27
N LYS A 89 -9.05 -15.10 15.19
CA LYS A 89 -7.95 -16.01 14.82
C LYS A 89 -7.95 -16.46 13.36
N THR A 90 -8.82 -15.93 12.50
CA THR A 90 -8.86 -16.34 11.09
C THR A 90 -7.60 -15.90 10.33
N ALA A 91 -7.09 -16.77 9.46
CA ALA A 91 -5.94 -16.46 8.60
C ALA A 91 -6.39 -15.65 7.38
N TYR A 92 -6.17 -14.34 7.41
CA TYR A 92 -6.46 -13.42 6.31
C TYR A 92 -5.32 -13.31 5.31
N ILE A 93 -5.66 -12.97 4.07
CA ILE A 93 -4.70 -12.51 3.08
C ILE A 93 -4.64 -10.99 3.13
N ARG A 94 -3.42 -10.46 3.25
CA ARG A 94 -3.12 -9.03 3.18
C ARG A 94 -2.65 -8.74 1.77
N GLU A 95 -3.38 -7.90 1.06
CA GLU A 95 -3.08 -7.64 -0.34
C GLU A 95 -3.12 -6.15 -0.64
N HIS A 96 -2.28 -5.69 -1.55
CA HIS A 96 -2.42 -4.33 -2.10
C HIS A 96 -3.66 -4.29 -2.97
N VAL A 97 -4.48 -3.24 -2.85
CA VAL A 97 -5.69 -3.09 -3.68
C VAL A 97 -5.28 -2.97 -5.14
N VAL A 98 -4.36 -2.04 -5.42
CA VAL A 98 -3.70 -1.94 -6.73
C VAL A 98 -2.47 -2.83 -6.76
N CYS A 99 -2.27 -3.56 -7.85
CA CYS A 99 -1.12 -4.44 -7.99
C CYS A 99 0.20 -3.66 -7.84
N LYS A 100 0.98 -4.01 -6.81
CA LYS A 100 2.15 -3.23 -6.37
C LYS A 100 3.22 -2.97 -7.45
N ASN A 101 3.31 -3.86 -8.43
CA ASN A 101 4.25 -3.73 -9.55
C ASN A 101 3.92 -2.55 -10.48
N ILE A 102 2.69 -2.03 -10.45
CA ILE A 102 2.25 -0.88 -11.23
C ILE A 102 2.93 0.37 -10.68
N TYR A 103 2.69 0.68 -9.41
CA TYR A 103 3.10 1.95 -8.84
C TYR A 103 4.52 1.96 -8.25
N PHE A 104 5.07 0.81 -7.80
CA PHE A 104 6.43 0.82 -7.24
C PHE A 104 7.50 1.12 -8.28
N LYS A 105 7.28 0.76 -9.54
CA LYS A 105 8.21 1.12 -10.61
C LYS A 105 8.32 2.62 -10.76
N GLU A 106 7.19 3.33 -10.79
CA GLU A 106 7.15 4.79 -10.86
C GLU A 106 7.84 5.45 -9.65
N ILE A 107 7.62 4.92 -8.44
CA ILE A 107 8.32 5.41 -7.24
C ILE A 107 9.84 5.22 -7.37
N ILE A 108 10.30 4.06 -7.86
CA ILE A 108 11.73 3.80 -8.07
C ILE A 108 12.32 4.77 -9.08
N GLU A 109 11.64 5.00 -10.21
CA GLU A 109 12.10 5.95 -11.23
C GLU A 109 12.17 7.38 -10.70
N GLU A 110 11.21 7.80 -9.88
CA GLU A 110 11.25 9.10 -9.21
C GLU A 110 12.43 9.20 -8.23
N LEU A 111 12.66 8.16 -7.43
CA LEU A 111 13.75 8.12 -6.45
C LEU A 111 15.14 8.15 -7.11
N LYS A 112 15.29 7.60 -8.32
CA LYS A 112 16.55 7.57 -9.08
C LYS A 112 17.01 8.96 -9.55
N LYS A 113 16.13 9.95 -9.61
CA LYS A 113 16.47 11.32 -10.01
C LYS A 113 17.47 11.95 -9.05
N ASP A 114 18.26 12.90 -9.53
CA ASP A 114 19.16 13.70 -8.70
C ASP A 114 18.40 14.47 -7.62
N TYR A 115 17.20 14.96 -7.98
CA TYR A 115 16.26 15.66 -7.11
C TYR A 115 14.87 15.00 -7.20
N PRO A 116 14.62 13.93 -6.42
CA PRO A 116 13.31 13.27 -6.40
C PRO A 116 12.21 14.23 -5.91
N ASP A 117 11.08 14.27 -6.62
CA ASP A 117 9.93 15.05 -6.18
C ASP A 117 9.07 14.25 -5.21
N GLY A 118 9.12 14.66 -3.94
CA GLY A 118 8.29 14.05 -2.90
C GLY A 118 6.78 14.20 -3.12
N HIS A 119 6.32 15.21 -3.85
CA HIS A 119 4.90 15.34 -4.19
C HIS A 119 4.44 14.24 -5.15
N ILE A 120 5.26 13.88 -6.14
CA ILE A 120 4.95 12.78 -7.07
C ILE A 120 4.84 11.47 -6.29
N ILE A 121 5.85 11.14 -5.49
CA ILE A 121 5.86 9.91 -4.67
C ILE A 121 4.66 9.89 -3.71
N GLY A 122 4.39 11.01 -3.04
CA GLY A 122 3.28 11.14 -2.09
C GLY A 122 1.92 10.90 -2.75
N ASN A 123 1.71 11.47 -3.93
CA ASN A 123 0.49 11.27 -4.71
C ASN A 123 0.32 9.82 -5.15
N ILE A 124 1.39 9.17 -5.60
CA ILE A 124 1.37 7.74 -5.97
C ILE A 124 0.98 6.88 -4.76
N LEU A 125 1.61 7.10 -3.61
CA LEU A 125 1.31 6.35 -2.40
C LEU A 125 -0.14 6.57 -1.95
N LEU A 126 -0.59 7.83 -1.88
CA LEU A 126 -1.96 8.19 -1.50
C LEU A 126 -3.03 7.69 -2.47
N ARG A 127 -2.67 7.37 -3.71
CA ARG A 127 -3.60 6.84 -4.70
C ARG A 127 -3.63 5.32 -4.71
N TYR A 128 -2.48 4.65 -4.58
CA TYR A 128 -2.35 3.24 -4.94
C TYR A 128 -1.81 2.30 -3.85
N TYR A 129 -1.16 2.80 -2.79
CA TYR A 129 -0.49 1.92 -1.79
C TYR A 129 -1.47 1.22 -0.83
N PHE A 130 -2.77 1.50 -0.92
CA PHE A 130 -3.74 0.91 0.00
C PHE A 130 -3.76 -0.60 -0.06
N THR A 131 -4.00 -1.20 1.10
CA THR A 131 -4.13 -2.65 1.25
C THR A 131 -5.52 -3.03 1.74
N ALA A 132 -5.94 -4.23 1.38
CA ALA A 132 -7.17 -4.88 1.78
C ALA A 132 -6.91 -6.15 2.60
N LEU A 133 -7.86 -6.48 3.46
CA LEU A 133 -7.99 -7.81 4.06
C LEU A 133 -9.05 -8.60 3.31
N ILE A 134 -8.64 -9.75 2.76
CA ILE A 134 -9.53 -10.68 2.06
C ILE A 134 -9.36 -12.09 2.66
N THR A 135 -10.34 -12.96 2.42
CA THR A 135 -10.29 -14.38 2.78
C THR A 135 -9.37 -15.17 1.84
N LYS A 136 -9.01 -16.39 2.23
CA LYS A 136 -8.20 -17.27 1.36
C LYS A 136 -8.98 -17.67 0.12
N GLU A 137 -10.28 -17.87 0.27
CA GLU A 137 -11.24 -18.20 -0.77
C GLU A 137 -11.33 -17.07 -1.80
N GLU A 138 -11.49 -15.81 -1.37
CA GLU A 138 -11.51 -14.65 -2.28
C GLU A 138 -10.16 -14.47 -3.00
N ASN A 139 -9.04 -14.64 -2.29
CA ASN A 139 -7.71 -14.64 -2.93
C ASN A 139 -7.59 -15.75 -3.98
N ARG A 140 -8.15 -16.93 -3.73
CA ARG A 140 -8.16 -18.03 -4.70
C ARG A 140 -8.99 -17.66 -5.93
N THR A 141 -10.16 -17.04 -5.75
CA THR A 141 -10.97 -16.54 -6.87
C THR A 141 -10.21 -15.55 -7.74
N LEU A 142 -9.48 -14.60 -7.14
CA LEU A 142 -8.61 -13.68 -7.89
C LEU A 142 -7.52 -14.43 -8.70
N ASP A 143 -6.94 -15.49 -8.13
CA ASP A 143 -5.90 -16.29 -8.79
C ASP A 143 -6.47 -17.10 -9.96
N GLU A 144 -7.60 -17.79 -9.75
CA GLU A 144 -8.31 -18.57 -10.77
C GLU A 144 -8.74 -17.72 -11.96
N MET A 145 -9.04 -16.44 -11.73
CA MET A 145 -9.39 -15.47 -12.78
C MET A 145 -8.17 -14.76 -13.39
N GLY A 146 -6.94 -15.08 -12.96
CA GLY A 146 -5.72 -14.44 -13.44
C GLY A 146 -5.53 -12.99 -12.98
N LEU A 147 -6.30 -12.53 -11.99
CA LEU A 147 -6.36 -11.15 -11.48
C LEU A 147 -5.46 -10.90 -10.26
N ARG A 148 -4.74 -11.93 -9.79
CA ARG A 148 -3.87 -11.83 -8.60
C ARG A 148 -2.70 -10.86 -8.76
N ARG A 149 -2.23 -10.63 -9.99
CA ARG A 149 -1.01 -9.84 -10.26
C ARG A 149 -1.22 -8.69 -11.26
N VAL A 150 -2.43 -8.52 -11.75
CA VAL A 150 -2.81 -7.50 -12.74
C VAL A 150 -4.15 -6.88 -12.34
N MET A 151 -4.40 -5.66 -12.82
CA MET A 151 -5.67 -4.97 -12.56
C MET A 151 -6.77 -5.39 -13.54
N CYS A 152 -6.40 -5.77 -14.77
CA CYS A 152 -7.30 -6.28 -15.79
C CYS A 152 -6.65 -7.47 -16.50
N VAL A 153 -7.47 -8.36 -17.07
CA VAL A 153 -7.00 -9.47 -17.91
C VAL A 153 -7.23 -9.09 -19.37
N ASN A 154 -6.18 -9.19 -20.20
CA ASN A 154 -6.22 -8.94 -21.64
C ASN A 154 -6.58 -7.49 -22.07
N GLU A 155 -6.50 -6.51 -21.17
CA GLU A 155 -6.71 -5.09 -21.46
C GLU A 155 -5.81 -4.21 -20.59
N GLU A 156 -5.66 -2.94 -20.98
CA GLU A 156 -4.98 -1.93 -20.16
C GLU A 156 -5.92 -1.42 -19.07
N TRP A 157 -5.37 -1.19 -17.87
CA TRP A 157 -6.11 -0.60 -16.77
C TRP A 157 -6.14 0.92 -16.90
N ASP A 158 -7.32 1.51 -16.71
CA ASP A 158 -7.56 2.96 -16.82
C ASP A 158 -6.87 3.80 -15.73
N CYS A 159 -6.24 3.16 -14.75
CA CYS A 159 -5.61 3.79 -13.58
C CYS A 159 -6.58 4.55 -12.66
N GLU A 160 -7.88 4.47 -12.89
CA GLU A 160 -8.93 5.17 -12.13
C GLU A 160 -9.66 4.21 -11.20
N ASN A 161 -10.13 3.06 -11.71
CA ASN A 161 -10.86 2.11 -10.89
C ASN A 161 -9.92 1.23 -10.05
N LEU A 162 -9.64 1.65 -8.81
CA LEU A 162 -8.80 0.94 -7.85
C LEU A 162 -9.32 -0.47 -7.53
N PHE A 163 -10.63 -0.71 -7.66
CA PHE A 163 -11.26 -1.97 -7.26
C PHE A 163 -11.55 -2.90 -8.44
N ASN A 164 -11.17 -2.54 -9.66
CA ASN A 164 -11.56 -3.25 -10.90
C ASN A 164 -11.40 -4.78 -10.80
N ARG A 165 -10.26 -5.25 -10.30
CA ARG A 165 -10.01 -6.70 -10.18
C ARG A 165 -10.91 -7.41 -9.17
N TYR A 166 -11.31 -6.72 -8.11
CA TYR A 166 -12.23 -7.25 -7.11
C TYR A 166 -13.66 -7.27 -7.66
N GLU A 167 -14.09 -6.20 -8.33
CA GLU A 167 -15.39 -6.11 -8.99
C GLU A 167 -15.56 -7.21 -10.05
N LYS A 168 -14.54 -7.42 -10.91
CA LYS A 168 -14.53 -8.50 -11.90
C LYS A 168 -14.60 -9.87 -11.27
N ALA A 169 -14.00 -10.05 -10.09
CA ALA A 169 -14.02 -11.29 -9.34
C ALA A 169 -15.28 -11.49 -8.47
N GLY A 170 -16.21 -10.53 -8.47
CA GLY A 170 -17.38 -10.56 -7.59
C GLY A 170 -17.03 -10.45 -6.10
N VAL A 171 -15.86 -9.86 -5.79
CA VAL A 171 -15.39 -9.61 -4.42
C VAL A 171 -15.65 -8.15 -4.08
N GLU A 172 -16.46 -7.89 -3.07
CA GLU A 172 -16.74 -6.54 -2.60
C GLU A 172 -15.72 -6.08 -1.57
N LEU A 173 -15.16 -4.89 -1.75
CA LEU A 173 -14.33 -4.22 -0.75
C LEU A 173 -15.10 -3.04 -0.14
N VAL A 174 -15.13 -2.99 1.19
CA VAL A 174 -15.67 -1.87 1.96
C VAL A 174 -14.56 -1.19 2.77
N GLU A 175 -14.77 0.05 3.18
CA GLU A 175 -13.85 0.71 4.11
C GLU A 175 -13.76 -0.07 5.42
N ASN A 176 -12.54 -0.27 5.90
CA ASN A 176 -12.31 -0.99 7.14
C ASN A 176 -12.69 -0.10 8.35
N PRO A 177 -13.67 -0.52 9.18
CA PRO A 177 -14.08 0.27 10.34
C PRO A 177 -12.94 0.45 11.36
N TYR A 178 -11.91 -0.41 11.34
CA TYR A 178 -10.77 -0.37 12.24
C TYR A 178 -9.52 0.32 11.66
N TYR A 179 -9.60 0.91 10.45
CA TYR A 179 -8.45 1.60 9.85
C TYR A 179 -7.94 2.74 10.74
N VAL A 180 -6.63 2.78 11.00
CA VAL A 180 -6.02 3.64 12.02
C VAL A 180 -5.59 5.01 11.52
N LEU A 181 -5.57 5.24 10.21
CA LEU A 181 -5.16 6.51 9.60
C LEU A 181 -6.34 7.31 9.02
N LYS A 182 -7.55 7.14 9.57
CA LYS A 182 -8.74 7.87 9.12
C LYS A 182 -8.58 9.39 9.17
#